data_AF-A6VFW7-F1
#
_entry.id   AF-A6VFW7-F1
#
_cell.length_a   1.000
_cell.length_b   1.000
_cell.length_c   1.000
_cell.angle_alpha   90.00
_cell.angle_beta   90.00
_cell.angle_gamma   90.00
#
_symmetry.space_group_name_H-M   'P 1'
#
loop_
_entity.id
_entity.type
_entity.pdbx_description
1 polymer ?
#
loop_
_entity_poly.entity_id
_entity_poly.type
_entity_poly.pdbx_seq_one_letter_code
_entity_poly.pdbx_strand_id
1 'polypeptide(L)'
;MEAPNLEQIPEVIEIQLPHGSVKLFPGTEAIDKKDAKGNIIKNSKGYPDKDYIKSLKAKGRINISGGTKNYGFLQFSYLDIKTIINEYQENEEVKQLVDYYADIENIENLKLLKNGGMSKTQILENAKVMNLNEDLVKEIVFGEGL
;
A
#
# COMPACT_ATOMS: atom_id res chain seq x y z
N MET A 1 10.86 -23.38 5.64
CA MET A 1 10.60 -22.10 6.32
C MET A 1 10.33 -22.39 7.78
N GLU A 2 11.06 -21.77 8.69
CA GLU A 2 10.75 -21.83 10.13
C GLU A 2 9.54 -20.96 10.45
N ALA A 3 8.75 -21.34 11.45
CA ALA A 3 7.60 -20.56 11.88
C ALA A 3 8.08 -19.23 12.49
N PRO A 4 7.48 -18.09 12.11
CA PRO A 4 7.91 -16.80 12.64
C PRO A 4 7.59 -16.69 14.13
N ASN A 5 8.45 -16.01 14.89
CA ASN A 5 8.12 -15.61 16.25
C ASN A 5 7.00 -14.55 16.21
N LEU A 6 5.81 -14.90 16.70
CA LEU A 6 4.63 -14.02 16.68
C LEU A 6 4.83 -12.72 17.45
N GLU A 7 5.70 -12.70 18.46
CA GLU A 7 5.99 -11.49 19.24
C GLU A 7 6.70 -10.42 18.42
N GLN A 8 7.47 -10.83 17.40
CA GLN A 8 8.23 -9.93 16.52
C GLN A 8 7.39 -9.37 15.38
N ILE A 9 6.21 -9.93 15.10
CA ILE A 9 5.30 -9.43 14.07
C ILE A 9 4.67 -8.14 14.61
N PRO A 10 4.72 -6.99 13.90
CA PRO A 10 4.05 -5.77 14.36
C PRO A 10 2.54 -5.95 14.50
N GLU A 11 1.88 -5.15 15.34
CA GLU A 11 0.41 -5.17 15.45
C GLU A 11 -0.28 -4.68 14.18
N VAL A 12 0.28 -3.65 13.56
CA VAL A 12 -0.13 -3.12 12.26
C VAL A 12 1.12 -2.59 11.57
N ILE A 13 1.26 -2.85 10.28
CA ILE A 13 2.22 -2.13 9.42
C ILE A 13 1.39 -1.20 8.54
N GLU A 14 1.74 0.09 8.53
CA GLU A 14 1.08 1.11 7.71
C GLU A 14 2.06 1.68 6.69
N ILE A 15 1.64 1.67 5.42
CA ILE A 15 2.37 2.24 4.29
C ILE A 15 1.55 3.43 3.80
N GLN A 16 2.17 4.62 3.77
CA GLN A 16 1.53 5.83 3.26
C GLN A 16 1.67 5.90 1.74
N LEU A 17 0.58 6.22 1.05
CA LEU A 17 0.54 6.49 -0.39
C LEU A 17 0.22 7.98 -0.60
N PRO A 18 0.60 8.58 -1.75
CA PRO A 18 0.34 10.00 -2.04
C PRO A 18 -1.13 10.42 -1.83
N HIS A 19 -2.05 9.50 -2.12
CA HIS A 19 -3.48 9.70 -1.95
C HIS A 19 -4.11 8.52 -1.20
N GLY A 20 -3.48 8.00 -0.15
CA GLY A 20 -4.05 6.86 0.57
C GLY A 20 -3.14 6.19 1.58
N SER A 21 -3.56 5.01 2.04
CA SER A 21 -2.74 4.17 2.92
C SER A 21 -3.01 2.69 2.67
N VAL A 22 -2.02 1.86 2.96
CA VAL A 22 -2.14 0.40 3.04
C VAL A 22 -1.87 -0.01 4.48
N LYS A 23 -2.78 -0.76 5.10
CA LYS A 23 -2.65 -1.29 6.46
C LYS A 23 -2.64 -2.80 6.43
N LEU A 24 -1.58 -3.39 6.97
CA LEU A 24 -1.38 -4.82 7.06
C LEU A 24 -1.63 -5.27 8.50
N PHE A 25 -2.64 -6.12 8.68
CA PHE A 25 -3.05 -6.63 9.98
C PHE A 25 -2.71 -8.13 10.09
N PRO A 26 -1.99 -8.55 11.14
CA PRO A 26 -1.79 -9.97 11.41
C PRO A 26 -3.11 -10.65 11.79
N GLY A 27 -3.14 -11.97 11.65
CA GLY A 27 -4.22 -12.77 12.21
C GLY A 27 -4.23 -12.65 13.73
N THR A 28 -5.39 -12.34 14.31
CA THR A 28 -5.55 -12.23 15.76
C THR A 28 -6.71 -13.10 16.26
N GLU A 29 -6.59 -13.61 17.48
CA GLU A 29 -7.64 -14.32 18.18
C GLU A 29 -8.03 -13.59 19.46
N ALA A 30 -9.32 -13.65 19.81
CA ALA A 30 -9.85 -13.02 21.00
C ALA A 30 -9.71 -13.96 22.21
N ILE A 31 -8.94 -13.55 23.21
CA ILE A 31 -8.78 -14.24 24.49
C ILE A 31 -9.48 -13.46 25.61
N ASP A 32 -10.06 -14.13 26.59
CA ASP A 32 -10.68 -13.45 27.73
C ASP A 32 -9.63 -12.75 28.59
N LYS A 33 -9.83 -11.46 28.87
CA LYS A 33 -9.04 -10.73 29.86
C LYS A 33 -9.28 -11.31 31.25
N LYS A 34 -8.21 -11.47 32.01
CA LYS A 34 -8.26 -11.98 33.38
C LYS A 34 -7.65 -10.98 34.36
N ASP A 35 -8.24 -10.89 35.54
CA ASP A 35 -7.65 -10.16 36.67
C ASP A 35 -6.45 -10.93 37.27
N ALA A 36 -5.76 -10.33 38.25
CA ALA A 36 -4.62 -10.96 38.92
C ALA A 36 -4.97 -12.27 39.67
N LYS A 37 -6.26 -12.57 39.86
CA LYS A 37 -6.77 -13.79 40.50
C LYS A 37 -7.25 -14.82 39.48
N GLY A 38 -7.16 -14.52 38.17
CA GLY A 38 -7.57 -15.40 37.08
C GLY A 38 -9.05 -15.30 36.70
N ASN A 39 -9.83 -14.37 37.28
CA ASN A 39 -11.24 -14.21 36.94
C ASN A 39 -11.41 -13.41 35.64
N ILE A 40 -12.38 -13.79 34.82
CA ILE A 40 -12.69 -13.07 33.58
C ILE A 40 -13.22 -11.67 33.89
N ILE A 41 -12.55 -10.66 33.33
CA ILE A 41 -12.99 -9.27 33.36
C ILE A 41 -14.18 -9.12 32.40
N LYS A 42 -15.24 -8.42 32.83
CA LYS A 42 -16.42 -8.15 32.01
C LYS A 42 -16.46 -6.69 31.59
N ASN A 43 -16.94 -6.41 30.38
CA ASN A 43 -17.16 -5.05 29.88
C ASN A 43 -18.41 -4.40 30.50
N SER A 44 -18.69 -3.15 30.15
CA SER A 44 -19.84 -2.38 30.66
C SER A 44 -21.22 -2.98 30.34
N LYS A 45 -21.29 -3.95 29.42
CA LYS A 45 -22.50 -4.67 29.04
C LYS A 45 -22.59 -6.07 29.69
N GLY A 46 -21.63 -6.43 30.56
CA GLY A 46 -21.61 -7.70 31.28
C GLY A 46 -21.05 -8.90 30.50
N TYR A 47 -20.52 -8.69 29.29
CA TYR A 47 -19.86 -9.73 28.50
C TYR A 47 -18.36 -9.82 28.83
N PRO A 48 -17.71 -10.98 28.66
CA PRO A 48 -16.26 -11.08 28.77
C PRO A 48 -15.55 -10.03 27.93
N ASP A 49 -14.68 -9.25 28.57
CA ASP A 49 -13.77 -8.35 27.88
C ASP A 49 -12.64 -9.17 27.25
N LYS A 50 -12.21 -8.78 26.05
CA LYS A 50 -11.29 -9.58 25.24
C LYS A 50 -9.99 -8.83 24.97
N ASP A 51 -8.87 -9.53 25.05
CA ASP A 51 -7.61 -9.13 24.40
C ASP A 51 -7.51 -9.79 23.04
N TYR A 52 -6.88 -9.11 22.08
CA TYR A 52 -6.64 -9.65 20.75
C TYR A 52 -5.14 -9.92 20.62
N ILE A 53 -4.77 -11.20 20.62
CA ILE A 53 -3.37 -11.63 20.48
C ILE A 53 -3.13 -12.21 19.10
N LYS A 54 -1.90 -12.09 18.60
CA LYS A 54 -1.50 -12.64 17.29
C LYS A 54 -1.60 -14.16 17.33
N SER A 55 -2.16 -14.77 16.28
CA SER A 55 -2.40 -16.21 16.22
C SER A 55 -2.14 -16.76 14.83
N LEU A 56 -1.45 -17.89 14.78
CA LEU A 56 -1.24 -18.68 13.55
C LEU A 56 -2.54 -19.32 13.03
N LYS A 57 -3.58 -19.38 13.86
CA LYS A 57 -4.89 -19.96 13.50
C LYS A 57 -5.82 -18.94 12.86
N ALA A 58 -5.52 -17.66 12.99
CA ALA A 58 -6.33 -16.57 12.48
C ALA A 58 -5.78 -16.05 11.15
N LYS A 59 -6.67 -15.59 10.27
CA LYS A 59 -6.29 -14.96 9.00
C LYS A 59 -6.02 -13.48 9.23
N GLY A 60 -4.87 -13.01 8.75
CA GLY A 60 -4.61 -11.58 8.61
C GLY A 60 -5.42 -10.97 7.47
N ARG A 61 -5.39 -9.64 7.38
CA ARG A 61 -6.03 -8.87 6.29
C ARG A 61 -5.20 -7.66 5.90
N ILE A 62 -5.38 -7.21 4.67
CA ILE A 62 -4.76 -6.01 4.13
C ILE A 62 -5.87 -5.05 3.75
N ASN A 63 -5.83 -3.83 4.27
CA ASN A 63 -6.79 -2.79 3.95
C ASN A 63 -6.11 -1.71 3.12
N ILE A 64 -6.68 -1.39 1.97
CA ILE A 64 -6.23 -0.30 1.10
C ILE A 64 -7.31 0.79 1.12
N SER A 65 -6.91 2.02 1.41
CA SER A 65 -7.81 3.18 1.46
C SER A 65 -7.33 4.28 0.53
N GLY A 66 -8.21 4.78 -0.34
CA GLY A 66 -7.99 6.00 -1.13
C GLY A 66 -8.24 7.29 -0.32
N GLY A 67 -7.60 8.37 -0.73
CA GLY A 67 -7.42 9.63 0.00
C GLY A 67 -8.26 10.78 -0.53
N THR A 68 -9.24 10.53 -1.38
CA THR A 68 -10.24 11.52 -1.78
C THR A 68 -11.61 11.07 -1.32
N LYS A 69 -12.29 11.97 -0.61
CA LYS A 69 -13.56 11.83 0.12
C LYS A 69 -14.50 10.76 -0.50
N ASN A 70 -14.90 9.79 0.35
CA ASN A 70 -16.02 8.84 0.19
C ASN A 70 -15.78 7.42 -0.34
N TYR A 71 -14.59 6.82 -0.26
CA TYR A 71 -14.44 5.42 -0.66
C TYR A 71 -14.14 4.47 0.50
N GLY A 72 -14.92 3.39 0.56
CA GLY A 72 -14.73 2.27 1.48
C GLY A 72 -13.33 1.66 1.32
N PHE A 73 -12.84 1.03 2.38
CA PHE A 73 -11.59 0.29 2.30
C PHE A 73 -11.80 -0.95 1.43
N LEU A 74 -10.85 -1.22 0.52
CA LEU A 74 -10.74 -2.52 -0.11
C LEU A 74 -10.01 -3.45 0.86
N GLN A 75 -10.60 -4.61 1.13
CA GLN A 75 -10.00 -5.63 1.98
C GLN A 75 -9.50 -6.78 1.11
N PHE A 76 -8.21 -7.07 1.19
CA PHE A 76 -7.58 -8.21 0.55
C PHE A 76 -7.13 -9.24 1.60
N SER A 77 -7.13 -10.51 1.22
CA SER A 77 -6.38 -11.51 1.94
C SER A 77 -4.89 -11.44 1.56
N TYR A 78 -4.02 -12.02 2.39
CA TYR A 78 -2.60 -12.12 2.06
C TYR A 78 -2.34 -13.03 0.84
N LEU A 79 -3.25 -13.96 0.53
CA LEU A 79 -3.15 -14.78 -0.68
C LEU A 79 -3.38 -13.92 -1.93
N ASP A 80 -4.37 -13.03 -1.90
CA ASP A 80 -4.68 -12.18 -3.05
C ASP A 80 -3.50 -11.24 -3.38
N ILE A 81 -2.92 -10.60 -2.36
CA ILE A 81 -1.74 -9.74 -2.56
C ILE A 81 -0.53 -10.54 -3.05
N LYS A 82 -0.32 -11.76 -2.55
CA LYS A 82 0.74 -12.63 -3.06
C LYS A 82 0.52 -12.96 -4.54
N THR A 83 -0.72 -13.26 -4.94
CA THR A 83 -1.06 -13.49 -6.35
C THR A 83 -0.77 -12.25 -7.19
N ILE A 84 -1.20 -11.06 -6.76
CA ILE A 84 -0.93 -9.80 -7.50
C ILE A 84 0.58 -9.56 -7.67
N ILE A 85 1.37 -9.76 -6.61
CA ILE A 85 2.83 -9.59 -6.67
C ILE A 85 3.44 -10.61 -7.64
N ASN A 86 3.00 -11.87 -7.57
CA ASN A 86 3.50 -12.92 -8.47
C ASN A 86 3.15 -12.63 -9.92
N GLU A 87 1.90 -12.25 -10.22
CA GLU A 87 1.50 -11.85 -11.58
C GLU A 87 2.35 -10.69 -12.09
N TYR A 88 2.58 -9.66 -11.27
CA TYR A 88 3.47 -8.57 -11.66
C TYR A 88 4.93 -9.00 -11.89
N GLN A 89 5.45 -9.98 -11.13
CA GLN A 89 6.83 -10.45 -11.24
C GLN A 89 7.05 -11.44 -12.39
N GLU A 90 6.05 -12.27 -12.69
CA GLU A 90 6.17 -13.43 -13.59
C GLU A 90 5.50 -13.19 -14.96
N ASN A 91 4.55 -12.24 -15.06
CA ASN A 91 3.86 -11.90 -16.30
C ASN A 91 4.41 -10.59 -16.89
N GLU A 92 5.20 -10.72 -17.95
CA GLU A 92 5.87 -9.60 -18.60
C GLU A 92 4.89 -8.57 -19.18
N GLU A 93 3.73 -8.99 -19.71
CA GLU A 93 2.73 -8.07 -20.25
C GLU A 93 2.11 -7.20 -19.13
N VAL A 94 1.80 -7.83 -17.98
CA VAL A 94 1.27 -7.13 -16.80
C VAL A 94 2.31 -6.14 -16.28
N LYS A 95 3.56 -6.58 -16.17
CA LYS A 95 4.66 -5.75 -15.69
C LYS A 95 4.86 -4.52 -16.60
N GLN A 96 4.98 -4.73 -17.91
CA GLN A 96 5.14 -3.65 -18.88
C GLN A 96 3.99 -2.65 -18.81
N LEU A 97 2.75 -3.14 -18.68
CA LEU A 97 1.58 -2.27 -18.56
C LEU A 97 1.62 -1.41 -17.29
N VAL A 98 1.92 -2.02 -16.13
CA VAL A 98 1.99 -1.32 -14.84
C VAL A 98 3.13 -0.31 -14.84
N ASP A 99 4.32 -0.70 -15.28
CA ASP A 99 5.50 0.17 -15.34
C ASP A 99 5.26 1.35 -16.28
N TYR A 100 4.69 1.10 -17.47
CA TYR A 100 4.39 2.16 -18.44
C TYR A 100 3.44 3.22 -17.90
N TYR A 101 2.34 2.82 -17.25
CA TYR A 101 1.39 3.79 -16.68
C TYR A 101 1.93 4.47 -15.42
N ALA A 102 2.75 3.79 -14.62
CA ALA A 102 3.46 4.42 -13.51
C ALA A 102 4.42 5.52 -14.01
N ASP A 103 5.12 5.28 -15.12
CA ASP A 103 5.96 6.30 -15.78
C ASP A 103 5.11 7.47 -16.28
N ILE A 104 3.95 7.22 -16.89
CA ILE A 104 3.02 8.29 -17.31
C ILE A 104 2.61 9.15 -16.11
N GLU A 105 2.20 8.55 -14.99
CA GLU A 105 1.82 9.29 -13.77
C GLU A 105 2.97 10.16 -13.25
N ASN A 106 4.20 9.63 -13.27
CA ASN A 106 5.39 10.39 -12.91
C ASN A 106 5.66 11.56 -13.87
N ILE A 107 5.47 11.35 -15.18
CA ILE A 107 5.63 12.38 -16.20
C ILE A 107 4.55 13.46 -16.06
N GLU A 108 3.31 13.09 -15.74
CA GLU A 108 2.23 14.07 -15.51
C GLU A 108 2.55 15.04 -14.37
N ASN A 109 3.22 14.57 -13.32
CA ASN A 109 3.68 15.43 -12.23
C ASN A 109 4.68 16.51 -12.71
N LEU A 110 5.44 16.27 -13.78
CA LEU A 110 6.34 17.27 -14.38
C LEU A 110 5.58 18.42 -15.07
N LYS A 111 4.31 18.23 -15.46
CA LYS A 111 3.46 19.34 -15.97
C LYS A 111 3.31 20.44 -14.93
N LEU A 112 3.32 20.10 -13.64
CA LEU A 112 3.26 21.08 -12.56
C LEU A 112 4.52 21.97 -12.55
N LEU A 113 5.70 21.41 -12.84
CA LEU A 113 6.96 22.16 -12.94
C LEU A 113 6.96 23.09 -14.14
N LYS A 114 6.49 22.61 -15.30
CA LYS A 114 6.29 23.43 -16.51
C LYS A 114 5.36 24.61 -16.21
N ASN A 115 4.22 24.35 -15.59
CA ASN A 115 3.24 25.39 -15.22
C ASN A 115 3.80 26.36 -14.17
N GLY A 116 4.74 25.91 -13.33
CA GLY A 116 5.51 26.73 -12.40
C GLY A 116 6.61 27.58 -13.05
N GLY A 117 6.76 27.55 -14.38
CA GLY A 117 7.74 28.36 -15.11
C GLY A 117 9.14 27.75 -15.23
N MET A 118 9.32 26.47 -14.87
CA MET A 118 10.59 25.78 -15.08
C MET A 118 10.89 25.62 -16.58
N SER A 119 12.14 25.86 -16.97
CA SER A 119 12.53 25.75 -18.38
C SER A 119 12.48 24.31 -18.88
N LYS A 120 12.27 24.13 -20.20
CA LYS A 120 12.27 22.81 -20.85
C LYS A 120 13.55 22.02 -20.53
N THR A 121 14.72 22.65 -20.63
CA THR A 121 16.01 22.00 -20.34
C THR A 121 16.06 21.44 -18.92
N GLN A 122 15.65 22.21 -17.91
CA GLN A 122 15.63 21.75 -16.53
C GLN A 122 14.65 20.60 -16.30
N ILE A 123 13.49 20.62 -16.98
CA ILE A 123 12.51 19.53 -16.88
C ILE A 123 13.07 18.25 -17.50
N LEU A 124 13.74 18.34 -18.65
CA LEU A 124 14.37 17.17 -19.30
C LEU A 124 15.54 16.63 -18.46
N GLU A 125 16.33 17.49 -17.83
CA GLU A 125 17.37 17.09 -16.87
C GLU A 125 16.76 16.35 -15.67
N ASN A 126 15.67 16.86 -15.09
CA ASN A 126 14.97 16.20 -13.99
C ASN A 126 14.39 14.84 -14.41
N ALA A 127 13.76 14.78 -15.59
CA ALA A 127 13.23 13.55 -16.14
C ALA A 127 14.31 12.48 -16.32
N LYS A 128 15.50 12.88 -16.78
CA LYS A 128 16.65 11.98 -16.92
C LYS A 128 17.14 11.45 -15.58
N VAL A 129 17.17 12.29 -14.53
CA VAL A 129 17.51 11.86 -13.16
C VAL A 129 16.48 10.86 -12.63
N MET A 130 15.21 11.00 -13.02
CA MET A 130 14.12 10.09 -12.68
C MET A 130 14.07 8.82 -13.57
N ASN A 131 15.00 8.67 -14.52
CA ASN A 131 15.01 7.61 -15.53
C ASN A 131 13.73 7.53 -16.38
N LEU A 132 13.07 8.67 -16.62
CA LEU A 132 11.86 8.72 -17.44
C LEU A 132 12.22 8.77 -18.94
N ASN A 133 11.37 8.16 -19.77
CA ASN A 133 11.52 8.18 -21.21
C ASN A 133 11.37 9.62 -21.76
N GLU A 134 12.42 10.10 -22.44
CA GLU A 134 12.48 11.49 -22.92
C GLU A 134 11.40 11.80 -23.98
N ASP A 135 11.08 10.85 -24.85
CA ASP A 135 10.09 11.03 -25.91
C ASP A 135 8.67 11.10 -25.32
N LEU A 136 8.37 10.27 -24.31
CA LEU A 136 7.12 10.39 -23.56
C LEU A 136 7.03 11.71 -22.81
N VAL A 137 8.13 12.22 -22.25
CA VAL A 137 8.15 13.54 -21.59
C VAL A 137 7.89 14.66 -22.60
N LYS A 138 8.51 14.60 -23.78
CA LYS A 138 8.26 15.55 -24.88
C LYS A 138 6.81 15.57 -25.30
N GLU A 139 6.22 14.40 -25.49
CA GLU A 139 4.81 14.28 -25.88
C GLU A 139 3.89 14.77 -24.76
N ILE A 140 4.00 14.20 -23.55
CA ILE A 140 3.02 14.42 -22.48
C ILE A 140 3.16 15.81 -21.86
N VAL A 141 4.39 16.29 -21.64
CA VAL A 141 4.64 17.58 -20.96
C VAL A 141 4.63 18.74 -21.96
N PHE A 142 5.19 18.55 -23.15
CA PHE A 142 5.38 19.63 -24.13
C PHE A 142 4.45 19.55 -25.36
N GLY A 143 3.87 18.39 -25.68
CA GLY A 143 2.98 18.20 -26.83
C GLY A 143 3.71 18.08 -28.17
N GLU A 144 4.91 17.51 -28.17
CA GLU A 144 5.84 17.57 -29.31
C GLU A 144 5.75 16.40 -30.31
N GLY A 145 4.80 15.47 -30.16
CA GLY A 145 4.69 14.25 -30.96
C GLY A 145 5.73 13.20 -30.56
N LEU A 146 5.41 11.92 -30.84
CA LEU A 146 6.37 10.81 -30.83
C LEU A 146 7.05 10.64 -32.19
#